data_AF-A0A2H0D7E6-F1
#
_entry.id   AF-A0A2H0D7E6-F1
#
_cell.length_a   1.000
_cell.length_b   1.000
_cell.length_c   1.000
_cell.angle_alpha   90.00
_cell.angle_beta   90.00
_cell.angle_gamma   90.00
#
_symmetry.space_group_name_H-M   'P 1'
#
loop_
_entity.id
_entity.type
_entity.pdbx_description
1 polymer ?
#
loop_
_entity_poly.entity_id
_entity_poly.type
_entity_poly.pdbx_seq_one_letter_code
_entity_poly.pdbx_strand_id
1 'polypeptide(L)'
;MIIINFVIFYYNYILHIFPYICTPFFHKIYRRSLVRHKLTLIPGDGIGPEITKAVTKILEHAGVEIDWDVVEAGLTALQKYHDPLPHAVIESIDR
;
A
#
# COMPACT_ATOMS: atom_id res chain seq x y z
N MET A 1 23.64 24.97 -24.55
CA MET A 1 22.17 24.98 -24.74
C MET A 1 21.67 23.99 -25.83
N ILE A 2 22.54 23.18 -26.45
CA ILE A 2 22.16 22.20 -27.49
C ILE A 2 21.91 20.80 -26.90
N ILE A 3 22.65 20.42 -25.84
CA ILE A 3 22.58 19.07 -25.23
C ILE A 3 21.27 18.85 -24.44
N ILE A 4 20.73 19.90 -23.80
CA ILE A 4 19.49 19.80 -23.00
C ILE A 4 18.27 19.54 -23.91
N ASN A 5 18.22 20.14 -25.11
CA ASN A 5 17.14 19.92 -26.06
C ASN A 5 17.13 18.49 -26.63
N PHE A 6 18.30 17.87 -26.82
CA PHE A 6 18.40 16.51 -27.36
C PHE A 6 17.85 15.44 -26.39
N VAL A 7 18.08 15.62 -25.08
CA VAL A 7 17.57 14.71 -24.04
C VAL A 7 16.05 14.85 -23.89
N ILE A 8 15.52 16.07 -23.92
CA ILE A 8 14.07 16.31 -23.81
C ILE A 8 13.32 15.80 -25.04
N PHE A 9 13.93 15.90 -26.23
CA PHE A 9 13.35 15.36 -27.46
C PHE A 9 13.29 13.83 -27.42
N TYR A 10 14.36 13.16 -26.94
CA TYR A 10 14.36 11.71 -26.74
C TYR A 10 13.32 11.25 -25.71
N TYR A 11 13.16 11.95 -24.60
CA TYR A 11 12.15 11.62 -23.59
C TYR A 11 10.71 11.78 -24.10
N ASN A 12 10.42 12.83 -24.87
CA ASN A 12 9.10 13.01 -25.49
C ASN A 12 8.81 11.96 -26.59
N TYR A 13 9.82 11.56 -27.36
CA TYR A 13 9.67 10.56 -28.43
C TYR A 13 9.48 9.14 -27.87
N ILE A 14 10.17 8.80 -26.78
CA ILE A 14 10.02 7.49 -26.10
C ILE A 14 8.62 7.34 -25.49
N LEU A 15 8.04 8.42 -24.92
CA LEU A 15 6.67 8.40 -24.38
C LEU A 15 5.59 8.23 -25.46
N HIS A 16 5.84 8.69 -26.70
CA HIS A 16 4.88 8.58 -27.79
C HIS A 16 4.95 7.27 -28.60
N ILE A 17 6.07 6.54 -28.55
CA ILE A 17 6.26 5.28 -29.30
C ILE A 17 6.01 4.03 -28.45
N PHE A 18 6.08 4.15 -27.12
CA PHE A 18 5.84 3.04 -26.20
C PHE A 18 4.48 2.31 -26.34
N PRO A 19 3.36 2.93 -26.76
CA PRO A 19 2.12 2.18 -26.92
C PRO A 19 2.08 1.26 -28.14
N TYR A 20 3.02 1.41 -29.10
CA TYR A 20 2.92 0.74 -30.42
C TYR A 20 3.87 -0.43 -30.64
N ILE A 21 4.91 -0.61 -29.81
CA ILE A 21 5.97 -1.61 -30.07
C ILE A 21 5.98 -2.76 -29.05
N CYS A 22 5.38 -2.58 -27.87
CA CYS A 22 5.31 -3.64 -26.87
C CYS A 22 3.96 -3.59 -26.16
N THR A 23 3.07 -4.56 -26.45
CA THR A 23 2.41 -5.43 -25.45
C THR A 23 1.01 -5.95 -25.84
N PRO A 24 0.83 -7.27 -25.99
CA PRO A 24 -0.40 -7.92 -25.56
C PRO A 24 -0.40 -8.21 -24.03
N PHE A 25 0.66 -7.85 -23.30
CA PHE A 25 0.88 -8.20 -21.89
C PHE A 25 0.48 -7.11 -20.87
N PHE A 26 0.44 -5.81 -21.24
CA PHE A 26 0.25 -4.72 -20.27
C PHE A 26 -1.21 -4.39 -19.97
N HIS A 27 -2.17 -4.84 -20.77
CA HIS A 27 -3.57 -4.46 -20.57
C HIS A 27 -4.19 -5.10 -19.31
N LYS A 28 -3.54 -6.11 -18.71
CA LYS A 28 -3.99 -6.72 -17.45
C LYS A 28 -3.63 -5.88 -16.21
N ILE A 29 -2.73 -4.90 -16.34
CA ILE A 29 -2.17 -4.13 -15.21
C ILE A 29 -3.08 -2.96 -14.80
N TYR A 30 -4.02 -2.52 -15.63
CA TYR A 30 -4.83 -1.31 -15.36
C TYR A 30 -6.27 -1.56 -14.91
N ARG A 31 -6.59 -2.76 -14.39
CA ARG A 31 -7.84 -2.95 -13.63
C ARG A 31 -7.66 -2.33 -12.24
N ARG A 32 -7.56 -1.01 -12.20
CA ARG A 32 -7.54 -0.22 -10.97
C ARG A 32 -8.88 -0.43 -10.27
N SER A 33 -8.90 -1.30 -9.26
CA SER A 33 -10.05 -1.45 -8.39
C SER A 33 -10.21 -0.13 -7.63
N LEU A 34 -11.23 0.65 -7.97
CA LEU A 34 -11.59 1.89 -7.28
C LEU A 34 -12.28 1.63 -5.93
N VAL A 35 -12.20 0.39 -5.43
CA VAL A 35 -12.84 -0.02 -4.18
C VAL A 35 -11.80 0.14 -3.08
N ARG A 36 -12.03 1.09 -2.17
CA ARG A 36 -11.26 1.19 -0.94
C ARG A 36 -11.58 -0.01 -0.06
N HIS A 37 -10.58 -0.79 0.28
CA HIS A 37 -10.72 -1.91 1.19
C HIS A 37 -10.52 -1.42 2.62
N LYS A 38 -11.54 -1.59 3.47
CA LYS A 38 -11.39 -1.32 4.90
C LYS A 38 -10.77 -2.54 5.56
N LEU A 39 -9.63 -2.37 6.22
CA LEU A 39 -8.89 -3.44 6.86
C LEU A 39 -8.48 -3.04 8.28
N THR A 40 -8.68 -3.94 9.23
CA THR A 40 -8.14 -3.81 10.57
C THR A 40 -6.64 -4.11 10.57
N LEU A 41 -5.83 -3.16 11.03
CA LEU A 41 -4.39 -3.32 11.17
C LEU A 41 -4.01 -3.53 12.63
N ILE A 42 -3.49 -4.71 12.94
CA ILE A 42 -2.91 -5.03 14.25
C ILE A 42 -1.39 -5.04 14.07
N PRO A 43 -0.64 -4.07 14.60
CA PRO A 43 0.81 -3.98 14.42
C PRO A 43 1.58 -5.19 14.97
N GLY A 44 1.00 -5.90 15.94
CA GLY A 44 1.63 -7.01 16.65
C GLY A 44 2.65 -6.53 17.68
N ASP A 45 3.26 -7.48 18.39
CA ASP A 45 4.24 -7.22 19.46
C ASP A 45 5.68 -7.57 19.01
N GLY A 46 6.67 -7.12 19.78
CA GLY A 46 8.08 -7.43 19.49
C GLY A 46 8.55 -6.75 18.20
N ILE A 47 8.88 -7.55 17.18
CA ILE A 47 9.26 -7.06 15.82
C ILE A 47 8.05 -6.79 14.91
N GLY A 48 6.84 -7.03 15.41
CA GLY A 48 5.59 -6.86 14.66
C GLY A 48 5.45 -5.46 14.04
N PRO A 49 5.63 -4.36 14.79
CA PRO A 49 5.45 -3.01 14.26
C PRO A 49 6.37 -2.68 13.07
N GLU A 50 7.62 -3.17 13.10
CA GLU A 50 8.59 -2.97 12.02
C GLU A 50 8.19 -3.71 10.75
N ILE A 51 7.76 -4.98 10.89
CA ILE A 51 7.30 -5.79 9.76
C ILE A 51 6.01 -5.20 9.20
N THR A 52 5.06 -4.86 10.06
CA THR A 52 3.79 -4.24 9.67
C THR A 52 4.03 -2.97 8.87
N LYS A 53 4.93 -2.10 9.32
CA LYS A 53 5.29 -0.87 8.59
C LYS A 53 5.94 -1.14 7.23
N ALA A 54 6.75 -2.19 7.10
CA ALA A 54 7.31 -2.58 5.82
C ALA A 54 6.23 -3.08 4.85
N VAL A 55 5.28 -3.88 5.35
CA VAL A 55 4.18 -4.44 4.56
C VAL A 55 3.21 -3.35 4.10
N THR A 56 2.79 -2.43 4.98
CA THR A 56 1.90 -1.32 4.60
C THR A 56 2.54 -0.48 3.50
N LYS A 57 3.85 -0.20 3.60
CA LYS A 57 4.60 0.50 2.56
C LYS A 57 4.61 -0.24 1.23
N ILE A 58 4.76 -1.57 1.23
CA ILE A 58 4.69 -2.37 0.00
C ILE A 58 3.30 -2.28 -0.63
N LEU A 59 2.24 -2.35 0.17
CA LEU A 59 0.86 -2.25 -0.30
C LEU A 59 0.54 -0.87 -0.90
N GLU A 60 1.04 0.20 -0.29
CA GLU A 60 0.96 1.56 -0.84
C GLU A 60 1.63 1.65 -2.23
N HIS A 61 2.83 1.08 -2.38
CA HIS A 61 3.56 1.11 -3.66
C HIS A 61 2.95 0.18 -4.71
N ALA A 62 2.25 -0.88 -4.28
CA ALA A 62 1.48 -1.76 -5.16
C ALA A 62 0.20 -1.08 -5.69
N GLY A 63 -0.15 0.11 -5.19
CA GLY A 63 -1.30 0.89 -5.65
C GLY A 63 -2.65 0.36 -5.12
N VAL A 64 -2.63 -0.36 -3.99
CA VAL A 64 -3.86 -0.82 -3.33
C VAL A 64 -4.39 0.31 -2.44
N GLU A 65 -5.63 0.76 -2.68
CA GLU A 65 -6.27 1.75 -1.82
C GLU A 65 -6.90 1.05 -0.59
N ILE A 66 -6.28 1.23 0.57
CA ILE A 66 -6.69 0.61 1.83
C ILE A 66 -7.02 1.71 2.85
N ASP A 67 -8.16 1.55 3.52
CA ASP A 67 -8.53 2.32 4.70
C ASP A 67 -8.17 1.51 5.95
N TRP A 68 -7.12 1.95 6.65
CA TRP A 68 -6.55 1.23 7.79
C TRP A 68 -7.23 1.62 9.08
N ASP A 69 -7.82 0.64 9.76
CA ASP A 69 -8.33 0.77 11.11
C ASP A 69 -7.33 0.16 12.10
N VAL A 70 -6.47 1.00 12.66
CA VAL A 70 -5.35 0.54 13.49
C VAL A 70 -5.83 0.27 14.91
N VAL A 71 -5.69 -0.97 15.36
CA VAL A 71 -6.05 -1.38 16.72
C VAL A 71 -4.90 -2.13 17.39
N GLU A 72 -4.75 -1.92 18.70
CA GLU A 72 -3.72 -2.54 19.52
C GLU A 72 -4.28 -3.84 20.14
N ALA A 73 -3.57 -4.95 20.00
CA ALA A 73 -3.89 -6.23 20.63
C ALA A 73 -2.60 -6.88 21.17
N GLY A 74 -2.73 -7.91 22.01
CA GLY A 74 -1.57 -8.66 22.53
C GLY A 74 -0.92 -7.99 23.75
N LEU A 75 0.41 -8.06 23.83
CA LEU A 75 1.17 -7.57 24.99
C LEU A 75 1.07 -6.05 25.13
N THR A 76 1.12 -5.30 24.02
CA THR A 76 0.93 -3.85 24.05
C THR A 76 -0.45 -3.48 24.60
N ALA A 77 -1.49 -4.19 24.19
CA ALA A 77 -2.85 -3.97 24.71
C ALA A 77 -2.97 -4.38 26.19
N LEU A 78 -2.38 -5.51 26.58
CA LEU A 78 -2.35 -5.98 27.96
C LEU A 78 -1.66 -4.97 28.90
N GLN A 79 -0.56 -4.35 28.45
CA GLN A 79 0.16 -3.35 29.25
C GLN A 79 -0.62 -2.05 29.41
N LYS A 80 -1.37 -1.65 28.39
CA LYS A 80 -2.04 -0.34 28.32
C LYS A 80 -3.48 -0.36 28.85
N TYR A 81 -4.21 -1.42 28.55
CA TYR A 81 -5.64 -1.57 28.85
C TYR A 81 -5.93 -2.68 29.86
N HIS A 82 -4.90 -3.39 30.33
CA HIS A 82 -5.03 -4.57 31.21
C HIS A 82 -5.90 -5.69 30.62
N ASP A 83 -6.05 -5.68 29.30
CA ASP A 83 -6.83 -6.63 28.52
C ASP A 83 -6.03 -6.96 27.25
N PRO A 84 -5.67 -8.23 26.99
CA PRO A 84 -4.93 -8.60 25.79
C PRO A 84 -5.77 -8.47 24.50
N LEU A 85 -7.09 -8.41 24.61
CA LEU A 85 -8.00 -8.27 23.49
C LEU A 85 -9.12 -7.27 23.81
N PRO A 86 -8.82 -5.95 23.81
CA PRO A 86 -9.80 -4.92 24.12
C PRO A 86 -11.01 -4.99 23.19
N HIS A 87 -12.18 -4.59 23.69
CA HIS A 87 -13.44 -4.57 22.93
C HIS A 87 -13.33 -3.83 21.59
N ALA A 88 -12.52 -2.76 21.53
CA ALA A 88 -12.26 -2.00 20.32
C ALA A 88 -11.68 -2.85 19.17
N VAL A 89 -10.92 -3.91 19.47
CA VAL A 89 -10.38 -4.85 18.46
C VAL A 89 -11.51 -5.70 17.87
N ILE A 90 -12.40 -6.21 18.72
CA ILE A 90 -13.55 -7.00 18.30
C ILE A 90 -14.49 -6.15 17.44
N GLU A 91 -14.81 -4.94 17.90
CA GLU A 91 -15.63 -3.98 17.15
C GLU A 91 -15.01 -3.58 15.82
N SER A 92 -13.68 -3.61 15.69
CA SER A 92 -13.00 -3.34 14.43
C SER A 92 -13.14 -4.49 13.44
N ILE A 93 -12.99 -5.73 13.91
CA ILE A 93 -13.08 -6.95 13.08
C ILE A 93 -14.52 -7.22 12.61
N ASP A 94 -15.52 -6.89 13.43
CA ASP A 94 -16.94 -7.10 13.11
C ASP A 94 -17.51 -6.10 12.08
N ARG A 95 -16.76 -5.06 11.70
CA ARG A 95 -17.18 -4.02 10.73
C ARG A 95 -16.84 -4.37 9.28
#